data_AF-A0A927SXI8-F1
#
_entry.id   AF-A0A927SXI8-F1
#
_cell.length_a   1.000
_cell.length_b   1.000
_cell.length_c   1.000
_cell.angle_alpha   90.00
_cell.angle_beta   90.00
_cell.angle_gamma   90.00
#
_symmetry.space_group_name_H-M   'P 1'
#
loop_
_entity.id
_entity.type
_entity.pdbx_description
1 polymer ?
#
loop_
_entity_poly.entity_id
_entity_poly.type
_entity_poly.pdbx_seq_one_letter_code
_entity_poly.pdbx_strand_id
1 'polypeptide(L)'
;MRFIMLLDLQDQRSFYMIIQCSYITQNDLEYAIETLEMCKQDDAKSCGFNYPYFTPGGHYGKQWWQLDSTVSLRGYQWVDRAFTETSLLNFIESQRDDGRICLWGADDLPLVVAGGDRLTQTVGVSSLPKLFDVAYHIVKGSTDKNLKLLTYKMMKRYLDWWFLNRQDKETGLISAVFEETFVPYLGSAGEYAPVDTNVEVCVGCHYTGLLAKELGMTEDASLLEARKAQLKQSINQYLWNEEKGAYFAYLINEKKLSDRLMASTFFPLRMNIAGKDRAEKLIRLLKDHEHFNWDTIPLTSVSKQDSIFTVTTGEYQGNASWSGNVWTLINEMVVRGLFDCGEVDLATELCFKTICIFNHNSAEFVNPFDGSGHGVIRYAWTASQYLELIVEIIFGVSYSADNKTVTVSPKIPKQLKNERISITELAVTNDISIDINIDHGEVRYSVSDDSVKVVVESN
;
A
#
# COMPACT_ATOMS: atom_id res chain seq x y z
N MET A 1 2.05 37.45 19.16
CA MET A 1 0.60 37.43 18.85
C MET A 1 0.42 37.96 17.42
N ARG A 2 0.66 37.11 16.41
CA ARG A 2 0.41 37.42 15.00
C ARG A 2 -0.69 36.47 14.55
N PHE A 3 -1.90 37.02 14.43
CA PHE A 3 -3.01 36.39 13.76
C PHE A 3 -2.62 36.17 12.29
N ILE A 4 -2.57 34.91 11.87
CA ILE A 4 -2.52 34.54 10.45
C ILE A 4 -3.95 34.72 9.93
N MET A 5 -4.10 35.62 8.94
CA MET A 5 -5.31 35.74 8.14
C MET A 5 -5.49 34.45 7.35
N LEU A 6 -6.52 33.69 7.71
CA LEU A 6 -7.22 32.78 6.81
C LEU A 6 -7.74 33.62 5.65
N LEU A 7 -7.09 33.47 4.48
CA LEU A 7 -7.60 33.98 3.22
C LEU A 7 -8.76 33.07 2.78
N ASP A 8 -9.88 33.70 2.45
CA ASP A 8 -11.08 33.13 1.83
C ASP A 8 -10.73 32.18 0.66
N LEU A 9 -10.99 30.89 0.87
CA LEU A 9 -11.40 29.96 -0.18
C LEU A 9 -12.88 29.65 0.12
N GLN A 10 -13.79 30.49 -0.38
CA GLN A 10 -15.21 30.20 -0.31
C GLN A 10 -15.56 29.10 -1.32
N ASP A 11 -16.17 28.04 -0.78
CA ASP A 11 -17.04 27.05 -1.41
C ASP A 11 -16.46 25.69 -1.89
N GLN A 12 -15.53 25.12 -1.13
CA GLN A 12 -15.45 23.65 -1.01
C GLN A 12 -15.54 23.28 0.47
N ARG A 13 -16.49 22.42 0.85
CA ARG A 13 -16.51 21.85 2.21
C ARG A 13 -15.26 20.99 2.38
N SER A 14 -14.22 21.53 2.99
CA SER A 14 -13.09 20.73 3.45
C SER A 14 -13.56 19.98 4.70
N PHE A 15 -13.92 18.70 4.53
CA PHE A 15 -14.18 17.82 5.66
C PHE A 15 -12.91 17.76 6.53
N TYR A 16 -13.06 18.10 7.81
CA TYR A 16 -11.96 18.05 8.76
C TYR A 16 -12.15 16.81 9.62
N MET A 17 -11.49 15.71 9.24
CA MET A 17 -11.55 14.46 9.98
C MET A 17 -11.14 14.68 11.44
N ILE A 18 -12.02 14.35 12.38
CA ILE A 18 -11.79 14.48 13.82
C ILE A 18 -11.77 13.10 14.45
N ILE A 19 -10.73 12.81 15.24
CA ILE A 19 -10.59 11.55 15.98
C ILE A 19 -10.61 11.79 17.49
N GLN A 20 -11.33 10.93 18.21
CA GLN A 20 -11.21 10.79 19.66
C GLN A 20 -10.79 9.35 19.96
N CYS A 21 -9.56 9.19 20.43
CA CYS A 21 -8.98 7.90 20.79
C CYS A 21 -7.88 8.09 21.83
N SER A 22 -7.78 7.18 22.80
CA SER A 22 -6.78 7.24 23.88
C SER A 22 -5.34 7.02 23.39
N TYR A 23 -5.16 6.43 22.20
CA TYR A 23 -3.84 6.08 21.64
C TYR A 23 -3.52 6.81 20.33
N ILE A 24 -4.48 7.51 19.75
CA ILE A 24 -4.32 8.27 18.51
C ILE A 24 -4.92 9.64 18.78
N THR A 25 -4.08 10.65 18.89
CA THR A 25 -4.51 12.01 19.16
C THR A 25 -4.91 12.71 17.86
N GLN A 26 -5.75 13.73 17.97
CA GLN A 26 -6.07 14.60 16.84
C GLN A 26 -4.80 15.20 16.20
N ASN A 27 -3.80 15.55 17.02
CA ASN A 27 -2.52 16.09 16.54
C ASN A 27 -1.70 15.07 15.74
N ASP A 28 -1.83 13.77 16.03
CA ASP A 28 -1.19 12.72 15.22
C ASP A 28 -1.81 12.64 13.83
N LEU A 29 -3.14 12.71 13.75
CA LEU A 29 -3.90 12.71 12.51
C LEU A 29 -3.60 13.97 11.67
N GLU A 30 -3.61 15.14 12.30
CA GLU A 30 -3.28 16.42 11.67
C GLU A 30 -1.86 16.41 11.11
N TYR A 31 -0.89 15.86 11.85
CA TYR A 31 0.49 15.75 11.38
C TYR A 31 0.63 14.89 10.12
N ALA A 32 -0.13 13.79 10.01
CA ALA A 32 -0.16 12.95 8.82
C ALA A 32 -0.80 13.70 7.63
N ILE A 33 -1.95 14.35 7.83
CA ILE A 33 -2.61 15.14 6.78
C ILE A 33 -1.71 16.29 6.31
N GLU A 34 -1.12 17.06 7.21
CA GLU A 34 -0.15 18.12 6.87
C GLU A 34 1.03 17.58 6.06
N THR A 35 1.52 16.39 6.41
CA THR A 35 2.61 15.75 5.66
C THR A 35 2.20 15.45 4.23
N LEU A 36 0.98 14.96 4.00
CA LEU A 36 0.44 14.74 2.65
C LEU A 36 0.29 16.05 1.90
N GLU A 37 -0.31 17.08 2.52
CA GLU A 37 -0.44 18.41 1.89
C GLU A 37 0.91 19.02 1.50
N MET A 38 1.97 18.79 2.29
CA MET A 38 3.33 19.24 1.95
C MET A 38 3.93 18.50 0.74
N CYS A 39 3.57 17.23 0.56
CA CYS A 39 4.08 16.37 -0.52
C CYS A 39 3.25 16.48 -1.80
N LYS A 40 2.03 17.02 -1.70
CA LYS A 40 1.14 17.29 -2.82
C LYS A 40 1.74 18.31 -3.78
N GLN A 41 1.68 18.00 -5.06
CA GLN A 41 2.06 18.90 -6.14
C GLN A 41 0.81 19.27 -6.93
N ASP A 42 0.33 20.51 -6.71
CA ASP A 42 -0.81 21.05 -7.45
C ASP A 42 -0.41 21.50 -8.87
N ASP A 43 0.87 21.80 -9.10
CA ASP A 43 1.38 22.17 -10.42
C ASP A 43 1.63 20.91 -11.27
N ALA A 44 0.69 20.69 -12.16
CA ALA A 44 0.44 19.46 -12.85
C ALA A 44 1.28 19.25 -14.11
N LYS A 45 2.49 19.85 -14.22
CA LYS A 45 3.35 19.68 -15.41
C LYS A 45 4.78 19.34 -15.01
N SER A 46 4.98 18.10 -14.59
CA SER A 46 6.31 17.59 -14.24
C SER A 46 6.49 16.18 -14.76
N CYS A 47 7.56 15.96 -15.54
CA CYS A 47 8.01 14.64 -15.98
C CYS A 47 6.90 13.70 -16.51
N GLY A 48 5.96 14.21 -17.30
CA GLY A 48 4.89 13.41 -17.93
C GLY A 48 3.61 13.26 -17.12
N PHE A 49 3.53 13.74 -15.88
CA PHE A 49 2.26 13.89 -15.16
C PHE A 49 1.61 15.24 -15.52
N ASN A 50 0.31 15.20 -15.84
CA ASN A 50 -0.52 16.30 -16.34
C ASN A 50 -1.61 16.75 -15.35
N TYR A 51 -1.77 16.02 -14.25
CA TYR A 51 -2.72 16.26 -13.15
C TYR A 51 -1.96 16.35 -11.82
N PRO A 52 -2.56 16.90 -10.74
CA PRO A 52 -1.94 16.90 -9.42
C PRO A 52 -1.52 15.49 -8.96
N TYR A 53 -0.47 15.40 -8.13
CA TYR A 53 0.11 14.13 -7.68
C TYR A 53 0.86 14.30 -6.36
N PHE A 54 1.28 13.18 -5.75
CA PHE A 54 2.18 13.18 -4.60
C PHE A 54 3.62 12.92 -5.00
N THR A 55 4.55 13.64 -4.37
CA THR A 55 5.97 13.26 -4.33
C THR A 55 6.26 12.51 -3.02
N PRO A 56 7.40 11.83 -2.88
CA PRO A 56 7.75 11.20 -1.59
C PRO A 56 7.91 12.22 -0.45
N GLY A 57 8.40 13.42 -0.75
CA GLY A 57 8.73 14.48 0.21
C GLY A 57 10.24 14.73 0.35
N GLY A 58 10.63 15.70 1.20
CA GLY A 58 12.03 15.95 1.55
C GLY A 58 12.96 16.16 0.34
N HIS A 59 14.10 15.45 0.33
CA HIS A 59 15.13 15.62 -0.71
C HIS A 59 14.74 15.07 -2.08
N TYR A 60 13.63 14.32 -2.20
CA TYR A 60 13.11 13.83 -3.49
C TYR A 60 12.47 14.94 -4.33
N GLY A 61 12.24 16.11 -3.73
CA GLY A 61 11.79 17.31 -4.43
C GLY A 61 10.42 17.15 -5.08
N LYS A 62 10.28 17.65 -6.31
CA LYS A 62 9.02 17.67 -7.07
C LYS A 62 8.84 16.49 -8.03
N GLN A 63 9.68 15.45 -7.90
CA GLN A 63 9.59 14.29 -8.79
C GLN A 63 8.54 13.30 -8.28
N TRP A 64 7.67 12.84 -9.17
CA TRP A 64 6.79 11.70 -8.89
C TRP A 64 7.55 10.38 -9.03
N TRP A 65 7.25 9.44 -8.13
CA TRP A 65 7.74 8.07 -8.14
C TRP A 65 6.52 7.16 -8.12
N GLN A 66 6.50 6.13 -8.96
CA GLN A 66 5.29 5.37 -9.22
C GLN A 66 4.75 4.70 -7.96
N LEU A 67 5.62 4.09 -7.15
CA LEU A 67 5.22 3.47 -5.89
C LEU A 67 4.66 4.52 -4.92
N ASP A 68 5.41 5.57 -4.63
CA ASP A 68 5.06 6.64 -3.69
C ASP A 68 3.77 7.36 -4.08
N SER A 69 3.72 7.87 -5.32
CA SER A 69 2.55 8.54 -5.87
C SER A 69 1.33 7.63 -5.89
N THR A 70 1.51 6.31 -5.99
CA THR A 70 0.42 5.34 -5.90
C THR A 70 -0.08 5.21 -4.47
N VAL A 71 0.78 4.77 -3.55
CA VAL A 71 0.34 4.39 -2.19
C VAL A 71 -0.12 5.60 -1.39
N SER A 72 0.39 6.80 -1.71
CA SER A 72 -0.08 8.04 -1.10
C SER A 72 -1.55 8.35 -1.39
N LEU A 73 -2.13 7.85 -2.50
CA LEU A 73 -3.56 8.09 -2.79
C LEU A 73 -4.49 7.30 -1.88
N ARG A 74 -4.05 6.16 -1.32
CA ARG A 74 -4.96 5.21 -0.69
C ARG A 74 -5.54 5.74 0.63
N GLY A 75 -4.72 6.25 1.53
CA GLY A 75 -5.19 6.92 2.74
C GLY A 75 -5.80 8.29 2.45
N TYR A 76 -5.24 9.02 1.48
CA TYR A 76 -5.69 10.38 1.18
C TYR A 76 -7.07 10.45 0.51
N GLN A 77 -7.59 9.33 -0.03
CA GLN A 77 -8.97 9.29 -0.54
C GLN A 77 -10.02 9.64 0.53
N TRP A 78 -9.67 9.45 1.81
CA TRP A 78 -10.49 9.76 2.99
C TRP A 78 -10.36 11.23 3.43
N VAL A 79 -9.55 12.02 2.73
CA VAL A 79 -9.35 13.46 2.92
C VAL A 79 -9.89 14.21 1.70
N ASP A 80 -9.42 13.86 0.50
CA ASP A 80 -9.82 14.49 -0.76
C ASP A 80 -9.93 13.44 -1.87
N ARG A 81 -11.14 12.91 -2.05
CA ARG A 81 -11.42 11.88 -3.04
C ARG A 81 -11.27 12.41 -4.48
N ALA A 82 -11.75 13.63 -4.74
CA ALA A 82 -11.61 14.28 -6.05
C ALA A 82 -10.15 14.34 -6.51
N PHE A 83 -9.24 14.70 -5.60
CA PHE A 83 -7.81 14.70 -5.86
C PHE A 83 -7.32 13.30 -6.23
N THR A 84 -7.71 12.26 -5.50
CA THR A 84 -7.23 10.89 -5.79
C THR A 84 -7.73 10.34 -7.12
N GLU A 85 -8.99 10.63 -7.48
CA GLU A 85 -9.56 10.27 -8.79
C GLU A 85 -8.85 10.99 -9.93
N THR A 86 -8.58 12.29 -9.74
CA THR A 86 -7.86 13.12 -10.71
C THR A 86 -6.40 12.69 -10.85
N SER A 87 -5.73 12.39 -9.73
CA SER A 87 -4.33 11.92 -9.71
C SER A 87 -4.17 10.58 -10.43
N LEU A 88 -5.18 9.69 -10.39
CA LEU A 88 -5.15 8.40 -11.07
C LEU A 88 -5.03 8.55 -12.61
N LEU A 89 -5.53 9.65 -13.18
CA LEU A 89 -5.40 9.96 -14.60
C LEU A 89 -3.94 10.08 -15.05
N ASN A 90 -3.04 10.52 -14.17
CA ASN A 90 -1.61 10.58 -14.48
C ASN A 90 -1.03 9.22 -14.88
N PHE A 91 -1.41 8.14 -14.19
CA PHE A 91 -0.92 6.80 -14.52
C PHE A 91 -1.51 6.27 -15.83
N ILE A 92 -2.74 6.67 -16.16
CA ILE A 92 -3.39 6.35 -17.43
C ILE A 92 -2.66 7.05 -18.58
N GLU A 93 -2.37 8.34 -18.44
CA GLU A 93 -1.73 9.14 -19.49
C GLU A 93 -0.23 8.88 -19.65
N SER A 94 0.46 8.53 -18.57
CA SER A 94 1.89 8.20 -18.60
C SER A 94 2.18 6.75 -19.01
N GLN A 95 1.16 5.88 -19.09
CA GLN A 95 1.34 4.49 -19.50
C GLN A 95 1.92 4.41 -20.92
N ARG A 96 3.06 3.71 -21.04
CA ARG A 96 3.81 3.53 -22.29
C ARG A 96 3.04 2.66 -23.28
N ASP A 97 3.43 2.69 -24.55
CA ASP A 97 2.80 1.89 -25.62
C ASP A 97 2.89 0.37 -25.37
N ASP A 98 3.98 -0.08 -24.74
CA ASP A 98 4.20 -1.48 -24.34
C ASP A 98 3.36 -1.91 -23.10
N GLY A 99 2.60 -0.98 -22.51
CA GLY A 99 1.77 -1.19 -21.33
C GLY A 99 2.47 -0.91 -20.00
N ARG A 100 3.78 -0.66 -19.99
CA ARG A 100 4.54 -0.34 -18.78
C ARG A 100 4.12 1.01 -18.20
N ILE A 101 4.15 1.10 -16.88
CA ILE A 101 4.22 2.38 -16.17
C ILE A 101 5.63 2.48 -15.58
N CYS A 102 6.35 3.56 -15.92
CA CYS A 102 7.72 3.78 -15.51
C CYS A 102 7.86 3.89 -13.99
N LEU A 103 9.04 3.54 -13.46
CA LEU A 103 9.42 3.74 -12.06
C LEU A 103 9.25 5.21 -11.61
N TRP A 104 9.71 6.13 -12.44
CA TRP A 104 9.50 7.57 -12.33
C TRP A 104 9.68 8.17 -13.73
N GLY A 105 9.08 9.33 -13.98
CA GLY A 105 9.24 10.06 -15.25
C GLY A 105 8.98 9.21 -16.51
N ALA A 106 9.84 9.38 -17.51
CA ALA A 106 9.87 8.58 -18.74
C ALA A 106 11.31 8.22 -19.10
N ASP A 107 11.51 7.13 -19.87
CA ASP A 107 12.86 6.59 -20.13
C ASP A 107 13.79 7.58 -20.86
N ASP A 108 13.21 8.55 -21.57
CA ASP A 108 13.90 9.57 -22.36
C ASP A 108 14.03 10.92 -21.63
N LEU A 109 13.52 11.04 -20.40
CA LEU A 109 13.61 12.26 -19.60
C LEU A 109 14.83 12.20 -18.67
N PRO A 110 15.86 13.06 -18.85
CA PRO A 110 16.92 13.19 -17.87
C PRO A 110 16.37 13.88 -16.61
N LEU A 111 16.62 13.28 -15.44
CA LEU A 111 16.37 13.92 -14.16
C LEU A 111 17.51 14.87 -13.82
N VAL A 112 17.21 15.98 -13.13
CA VAL A 112 18.21 16.78 -12.43
C VAL A 112 17.91 16.63 -10.94
N VAL A 113 18.73 15.89 -10.21
CA VAL A 113 18.60 15.78 -8.75
C VAL A 113 19.09 17.08 -8.12
N ALA A 114 18.54 17.46 -6.96
CA ALA A 114 19.12 18.50 -6.12
C ALA A 114 20.59 18.14 -5.79
N GLY A 115 21.54 18.74 -6.51
CA GLY A 115 22.95 18.34 -6.48
C GLY A 115 23.65 18.42 -7.85
N GLY A 116 22.89 18.50 -8.95
CA GLY A 116 23.43 18.72 -10.30
C GLY A 116 23.74 17.43 -11.09
N ASP A 117 23.57 16.26 -10.49
CA ASP A 117 23.69 14.99 -11.19
C ASP A 117 22.48 14.73 -12.09
N ARG A 118 22.76 14.33 -13.33
CA ARG A 118 21.76 13.85 -14.27
C ARG A 118 21.55 12.35 -14.09
N LEU A 119 20.44 11.95 -13.48
CA LEU A 119 20.02 10.55 -13.48
C LEU A 119 19.17 10.28 -14.72
N THR A 120 19.46 9.21 -15.44
CA THR A 120 18.56 8.68 -16.47
C THR A 120 17.86 7.47 -15.86
N GLN A 121 16.56 7.30 -16.16
CA GLN A 121 15.81 6.15 -15.65
C GLN A 121 16.51 4.87 -16.11
N THR A 122 16.59 3.87 -15.23
CA THR A 122 16.99 2.52 -15.65
C THR A 122 15.94 2.01 -16.64
N VAL A 123 16.32 1.92 -17.91
CA VAL A 123 15.41 1.58 -19.01
C VAL A 123 14.73 0.25 -18.74
N GLY A 124 13.42 0.20 -18.96
CA GLY A 124 12.64 -1.02 -18.81
C GLY A 124 12.23 -1.38 -17.38
N VAL A 125 12.50 -0.52 -16.39
CA VAL A 125 12.15 -0.73 -14.98
C VAL A 125 10.82 -0.06 -14.62
N SER A 126 10.01 -0.75 -13.82
CA SER A 126 8.80 -0.26 -13.18
C SER A 126 8.98 -0.18 -11.65
N SER A 127 7.90 -0.17 -10.86
CA SER A 127 7.99 -0.32 -9.40
C SER A 127 7.18 -1.52 -8.93
N LEU A 128 7.33 -1.87 -7.64
CA LEU A 128 6.47 -2.84 -6.97
C LEU A 128 5.00 -2.51 -7.28
N PRO A 129 4.22 -3.43 -7.87
CA PRO A 129 2.98 -3.07 -8.57
C PRO A 129 1.76 -2.86 -7.66
N LYS A 130 1.90 -2.00 -6.64
CA LYS A 130 0.82 -1.60 -5.71
C LYS A 130 -0.32 -0.85 -6.38
N LEU A 131 -0.10 -0.32 -7.59
CA LEU A 131 -1.09 0.47 -8.33
C LEU A 131 -2.39 -0.29 -8.54
N PHE A 132 -2.35 -1.61 -8.70
CA PHE A 132 -3.57 -2.36 -8.93
C PHE A 132 -4.55 -2.31 -7.73
N ASP A 133 -4.05 -2.50 -6.51
CA ASP A 133 -4.89 -2.44 -5.30
C ASP A 133 -5.45 -1.03 -5.11
N VAL A 134 -4.58 -0.03 -5.17
CA VAL A 134 -4.96 1.36 -4.92
C VAL A 134 -5.94 1.87 -5.98
N ALA A 135 -5.64 1.66 -7.27
CA ALA A 135 -6.50 2.12 -8.36
C ALA A 135 -7.90 1.51 -8.28
N TYR A 136 -8.01 0.21 -7.98
CA TYR A 136 -9.31 -0.44 -7.80
C TYR A 136 -10.12 0.18 -6.68
N HIS A 137 -9.52 0.47 -5.52
CA HIS A 137 -10.26 1.02 -4.40
C HIS A 137 -10.66 2.49 -4.58
N ILE A 138 -9.85 3.28 -5.29
CA ILE A 138 -10.26 4.62 -5.72
C ILE A 138 -11.53 4.51 -6.58
N VAL A 139 -11.48 3.73 -7.66
CA VAL A 139 -12.60 3.68 -8.61
C VAL A 139 -13.82 2.92 -8.10
N LYS A 140 -13.66 1.98 -7.16
CA LYS A 140 -14.78 1.32 -6.46
C LYS A 140 -15.70 2.35 -5.77
N GLY A 141 -15.13 3.43 -5.25
CA GLY A 141 -15.88 4.53 -4.67
C GLY A 141 -16.15 5.71 -5.62
N SER A 142 -15.80 5.61 -6.90
CA SER A 142 -16.10 6.65 -7.89
C SER A 142 -17.43 6.38 -8.60
N THR A 143 -18.18 7.44 -8.89
CA THR A 143 -19.37 7.36 -9.75
C THR A 143 -19.04 7.55 -11.24
N ASP A 144 -17.79 7.91 -11.57
CA ASP A 144 -17.34 8.12 -12.94
C ASP A 144 -17.08 6.78 -13.65
N LYS A 145 -18.04 6.39 -14.49
CA LYS A 145 -17.96 5.18 -15.31
C LYS A 145 -16.83 5.23 -16.35
N ASN A 146 -16.48 6.41 -16.84
CA ASN A 146 -15.38 6.55 -17.79
C ASN A 146 -14.04 6.36 -17.07
N LEU A 147 -13.86 6.93 -15.88
CA LEU A 147 -12.69 6.67 -15.05
C LEU A 147 -12.53 5.17 -14.77
N LYS A 148 -13.60 4.48 -14.32
CA LYS A 148 -13.60 3.01 -14.13
C LYS A 148 -13.11 2.25 -15.37
N LEU A 149 -13.64 2.60 -16.55
CA LEU A 149 -13.26 1.97 -17.81
C LEU A 149 -11.80 2.24 -18.19
N LEU A 150 -11.31 3.47 -18.02
CA LEU A 150 -9.92 3.84 -18.30
C LEU A 150 -8.95 3.16 -17.34
N THR A 151 -9.27 3.14 -16.05
CA THR A 151 -8.50 2.44 -15.02
C THR A 151 -8.40 0.95 -15.33
N TYR A 152 -9.52 0.30 -15.68
CA TYR A 152 -9.50 -1.10 -16.12
C TYR A 152 -8.56 -1.33 -17.30
N LYS A 153 -8.64 -0.50 -18.35
CA LYS A 153 -7.80 -0.64 -19.55
C LYS A 153 -6.32 -0.49 -19.21
N MET A 154 -5.98 0.50 -18.38
CA MET A 154 -4.63 0.73 -17.89
C MET A 154 -4.13 -0.51 -17.12
N MET A 155 -4.90 -1.00 -16.14
CA MET A 155 -4.52 -2.16 -15.34
C MET A 155 -4.30 -3.41 -16.20
N LYS A 156 -5.20 -3.68 -17.16
CA LYS A 156 -5.07 -4.84 -18.05
C LYS A 156 -3.78 -4.77 -18.87
N ARG A 157 -3.50 -3.63 -19.52
CA ARG A 157 -2.27 -3.43 -20.29
C ARG A 157 -1.02 -3.54 -19.42
N TYR A 158 -1.08 -3.06 -18.18
CA TYR A 158 0.04 -3.13 -17.26
C TYR A 158 0.30 -4.57 -16.78
N LEU A 159 -0.74 -5.35 -16.49
CA LEU A 159 -0.59 -6.79 -16.24
C LEU A 159 -0.03 -7.53 -17.44
N ASP A 160 -0.53 -7.24 -18.65
CA ASP A 160 0.00 -7.86 -19.88
C ASP A 160 1.50 -7.55 -20.03
N TRP A 161 1.96 -6.34 -19.69
CA TRP A 161 3.38 -6.01 -19.64
C TRP A 161 4.15 -6.87 -18.64
N TRP A 162 3.66 -7.04 -17.41
CA TRP A 162 4.31 -7.90 -16.39
C TRP A 162 4.43 -9.34 -16.86
N PHE A 163 3.34 -9.94 -17.37
CA PHE A 163 3.37 -11.32 -17.85
C PHE A 163 4.28 -11.47 -19.09
N LEU A 164 4.29 -10.50 -19.99
CA LEU A 164 5.11 -10.56 -21.21
C LEU A 164 6.61 -10.38 -20.92
N ASN A 165 6.97 -9.45 -20.02
CA ASN A 165 8.34 -8.99 -19.85
C ASN A 165 9.05 -9.51 -18.60
N ARG A 166 8.32 -10.11 -17.66
CA ARG A 166 8.87 -10.59 -16.39
C ARG A 166 8.58 -12.04 -16.08
N GLN A 167 7.57 -12.66 -16.71
CA GLN A 167 7.26 -14.05 -16.41
C GLN A 167 8.32 -15.00 -16.97
N ASP A 168 8.91 -15.80 -16.10
CA ASP A 168 9.76 -16.91 -16.49
C ASP A 168 8.92 -18.06 -17.07
N LYS A 169 9.37 -18.62 -18.19
CA LYS A 169 8.63 -19.64 -18.94
C LYS A 169 8.63 -21.02 -18.26
N GLU A 170 9.67 -21.33 -17.48
CA GLU A 170 9.82 -22.64 -16.85
C GLU A 170 9.02 -22.72 -15.54
N THR A 171 9.15 -21.69 -14.70
CA THR A 171 8.54 -21.65 -13.37
C THR A 171 7.16 -20.98 -13.35
N GLY A 172 6.88 -20.11 -14.33
CA GLY A 172 5.69 -19.25 -14.34
C GLY A 172 5.74 -18.09 -13.34
N LEU A 173 6.85 -17.93 -12.60
CA LEU A 173 7.07 -16.84 -11.66
C LEU A 173 7.36 -15.52 -12.38
N ILE A 174 7.06 -14.41 -11.71
CA ILE A 174 7.40 -13.06 -12.13
C ILE A 174 8.78 -12.69 -11.59
N SER A 175 9.72 -12.40 -12.48
CA SER A 175 11.02 -11.83 -12.12
C SER A 175 10.89 -10.33 -11.80
N ALA A 176 11.86 -9.79 -11.07
CA ALA A 176 11.87 -8.38 -10.68
C ALA A 176 13.29 -7.83 -10.67
N VAL A 177 13.43 -6.53 -10.96
CA VAL A 177 14.70 -5.79 -10.85
C VAL A 177 14.51 -4.49 -10.09
N PHE A 178 15.57 -4.03 -9.44
CA PHE A 178 15.60 -2.76 -8.71
C PHE A 178 14.39 -2.65 -7.77
N GLU A 179 13.67 -1.53 -7.78
CA GLU A 179 12.50 -1.24 -6.94
C GLU A 179 11.19 -1.87 -7.44
N GLU A 180 11.26 -2.87 -8.32
CA GLU A 180 10.14 -3.78 -8.59
C GLU A 180 9.85 -4.74 -7.42
N THR A 181 10.73 -4.73 -6.40
CA THR A 181 10.71 -5.49 -5.15
C THR A 181 11.24 -4.62 -4.01
N PHE A 182 10.91 -4.92 -2.75
CA PHE A 182 11.28 -4.10 -1.59
C PHE A 182 12.78 -3.92 -1.43
N VAL A 183 13.53 -5.02 -1.37
CA VAL A 183 14.98 -4.97 -1.28
C VAL A 183 15.49 -4.88 -2.71
N PRO A 184 16.02 -3.73 -3.17
CA PRO A 184 16.32 -3.55 -4.59
C PRO A 184 17.25 -4.64 -5.12
N TYR A 185 16.83 -5.29 -6.20
CA TYR A 185 17.63 -6.31 -6.85
C TYR A 185 18.49 -5.69 -7.95
N LEU A 186 19.79 -5.62 -7.73
CA LEU A 186 20.74 -4.94 -8.64
C LEU A 186 21.24 -5.85 -9.80
N GLY A 187 20.65 -7.04 -9.96
CA GLY A 187 20.93 -7.91 -11.10
C GLY A 187 20.04 -7.60 -12.31
N SER A 188 19.90 -8.57 -13.21
CA SER A 188 19.18 -8.41 -14.46
C SER A 188 17.76 -9.02 -14.39
N ALA A 189 16.89 -8.56 -15.30
CA ALA A 189 15.56 -9.13 -15.44
C ALA A 189 15.66 -10.62 -15.83
N GLY A 190 14.81 -11.46 -15.25
CA GLY A 190 14.83 -12.91 -15.43
C GLY A 190 15.79 -13.67 -14.50
N GLU A 191 16.54 -13.02 -13.62
CA GLU A 191 17.48 -13.71 -12.71
C GLU A 191 16.89 -14.02 -11.33
N TYR A 192 15.94 -13.19 -10.87
CA TYR A 192 15.42 -13.18 -9.50
C TYR A 192 13.90 -13.02 -9.49
N ALA A 193 13.20 -13.94 -8.84
CA ALA A 193 11.75 -13.90 -8.63
C ALA A 193 11.43 -13.77 -7.13
N PRO A 194 11.11 -12.57 -6.64
CA PRO A 194 10.86 -12.34 -5.22
C PRO A 194 9.41 -12.58 -4.83
N VAL A 195 9.21 -12.85 -3.54
CA VAL A 195 7.89 -13.23 -2.99
C VAL A 195 6.88 -12.08 -3.10
N ASP A 196 7.31 -10.86 -2.76
CA ASP A 196 6.49 -9.65 -2.79
C ASP A 196 5.94 -9.34 -4.19
N THR A 197 6.78 -9.24 -5.23
CA THR A 197 6.32 -8.94 -6.60
C THR A 197 5.36 -10.00 -7.12
N ASN A 198 5.63 -11.28 -6.86
CA ASN A 198 4.74 -12.37 -7.29
C ASN A 198 3.37 -12.30 -6.61
N VAL A 199 3.33 -11.97 -5.32
CA VAL A 199 2.07 -11.75 -4.60
C VAL A 199 1.35 -10.51 -5.13
N GLU A 200 2.05 -9.39 -5.36
CA GLU A 200 1.43 -8.16 -5.87
C GLU A 200 0.87 -8.32 -7.30
N VAL A 201 1.49 -9.14 -8.15
CA VAL A 201 0.91 -9.46 -9.48
C VAL A 201 -0.31 -10.38 -9.34
N CYS A 202 -0.34 -11.29 -8.36
CA CYS A 202 -1.58 -12.03 -8.02
C CYS A 202 -2.69 -11.08 -7.58
N VAL A 203 -2.34 -10.10 -6.73
CA VAL A 203 -3.25 -9.05 -6.27
C VAL A 203 -3.77 -8.22 -7.46
N GLY A 204 -2.89 -7.90 -8.40
CA GLY A 204 -3.26 -7.23 -9.64
C GLY A 204 -4.27 -8.01 -10.47
N CYS A 205 -4.03 -9.30 -10.70
CA CYS A 205 -4.98 -10.15 -11.42
C CYS A 205 -6.36 -10.16 -10.75
N HIS A 206 -6.41 -10.23 -9.42
CA HIS A 206 -7.66 -10.22 -8.67
C HIS A 206 -8.45 -8.92 -8.86
N TYR A 207 -7.84 -7.77 -8.59
CA TYR A 207 -8.56 -6.49 -8.63
C TYR A 207 -8.90 -6.06 -10.05
N THR A 208 -8.02 -6.31 -11.04
CA THR A 208 -8.39 -6.11 -12.45
C THR A 208 -9.53 -7.03 -12.86
N GLY A 209 -9.56 -8.28 -12.38
CA GLY A 209 -10.64 -9.23 -12.66
C GLY A 209 -11.99 -8.81 -12.06
N LEU A 210 -11.98 -8.25 -10.84
CA LEU A 210 -13.19 -7.69 -10.23
C LEU A 210 -13.75 -6.52 -11.06
N LEU A 211 -12.89 -5.58 -11.45
CA LEU A 211 -13.30 -4.45 -12.26
C LEU A 211 -13.76 -4.86 -13.66
N ALA A 212 -13.10 -5.86 -14.27
CA ALA A 212 -13.53 -6.45 -15.54
C ALA A 212 -14.94 -7.03 -15.44
N LYS A 213 -15.23 -7.79 -14.37
CA LYS A 213 -16.55 -8.37 -14.12
C LYS A 213 -17.62 -7.30 -13.95
N GLU A 214 -17.33 -6.24 -13.19
CA GLU A 214 -18.23 -5.11 -12.99
C GLU A 214 -18.58 -4.40 -14.31
N LEU A 215 -17.59 -4.26 -15.20
CA LEU A 215 -17.74 -3.65 -16.52
C LEU A 215 -18.31 -4.61 -17.59
N GLY A 216 -18.65 -5.85 -17.23
CA GLY A 216 -19.20 -6.85 -18.15
C GLY A 216 -18.19 -7.54 -19.06
N MET A 217 -16.89 -7.37 -18.82
CA MET A 217 -15.78 -7.98 -19.57
C MET A 217 -15.48 -9.38 -19.04
N THR A 218 -16.46 -10.28 -19.21
CA THR A 218 -16.48 -11.62 -18.59
C THR A 218 -15.35 -12.55 -19.04
N GLU A 219 -14.93 -12.46 -20.31
CA GLU A 219 -13.80 -13.23 -20.85
C GLU A 219 -12.48 -12.82 -20.17
N ASP A 220 -12.25 -11.50 -20.03
CA ASP A 220 -11.07 -10.97 -19.36
C ASP A 220 -11.07 -11.31 -17.86
N ALA A 221 -12.23 -11.22 -17.19
CA ALA A 221 -12.35 -11.63 -15.79
C ALA A 221 -11.97 -13.12 -15.62
N SER A 222 -12.41 -13.99 -16.54
CA SER A 222 -12.08 -15.42 -16.53
C SER A 222 -10.59 -15.68 -16.79
N LEU A 223 -9.99 -14.95 -17.75
CA LEU A 223 -8.56 -15.02 -18.03
C LEU A 223 -7.72 -14.59 -16.83
N LEU A 224 -8.09 -13.49 -16.17
CA LEU A 224 -7.38 -12.96 -15.01
C LEU A 224 -7.49 -13.89 -13.80
N GLU A 225 -8.62 -14.54 -13.60
CA GLU A 225 -8.76 -15.59 -12.57
C GLU A 225 -7.84 -16.78 -12.86
N ALA A 226 -7.74 -17.21 -14.13
CA ALA A 226 -6.83 -18.29 -14.53
C ALA A 226 -5.35 -17.91 -14.31
N ARG A 227 -4.95 -16.69 -14.67
CA ARG A 227 -3.58 -16.18 -14.43
C ARG A 227 -3.27 -16.11 -12.94
N LYS A 228 -4.20 -15.62 -12.12
CA LYS A 228 -4.07 -15.61 -10.64
C LYS A 228 -3.88 -17.04 -10.10
N ALA A 229 -4.68 -18.00 -10.56
CA ALA A 229 -4.59 -19.39 -10.13
C ALA A 229 -3.24 -20.03 -10.51
N GLN A 230 -2.76 -19.80 -11.74
CA GLN A 230 -1.45 -20.26 -12.20
C GLN A 230 -0.33 -19.66 -11.35
N LEU A 231 -0.32 -18.34 -11.13
CA LEU A 231 0.72 -17.68 -10.36
C LEU A 231 0.71 -18.11 -8.88
N LYS A 232 -0.47 -18.29 -8.29
CA LYS A 232 -0.63 -18.90 -6.96
C LYS A 232 0.00 -20.30 -6.89
N GLN A 233 -0.17 -21.12 -7.93
CA GLN A 233 0.47 -22.44 -8.00
C GLN A 233 2.00 -22.29 -8.08
N SER A 234 2.51 -21.43 -8.95
CA SER A 234 3.96 -21.17 -9.09
C SER A 234 4.59 -20.68 -7.78
N ILE A 235 3.96 -19.72 -7.09
CA ILE A 235 4.42 -19.25 -5.77
C ILE A 235 4.56 -20.42 -4.80
N ASN A 236 3.51 -21.25 -4.71
CA ASN A 236 3.48 -22.36 -3.77
C ASN A 236 4.45 -23.50 -4.13
N GLN A 237 4.78 -23.66 -5.41
CA GLN A 237 5.68 -24.70 -5.89
C GLN A 237 7.15 -24.29 -5.75
N TYR A 238 7.47 -23.05 -6.12
CA TYR A 238 8.85 -22.63 -6.31
C TYR A 238 9.40 -21.71 -5.23
N LEU A 239 8.53 -20.98 -4.50
CA LEU A 239 8.98 -20.03 -3.47
C LEU A 239 8.92 -20.61 -2.05
N TRP A 240 8.24 -21.75 -1.85
CA TRP A 240 8.07 -22.35 -0.54
C TRP A 240 9.22 -23.27 -0.16
N ASN A 241 9.82 -23.05 1.01
CA ASN A 241 10.77 -23.98 1.62
C ASN A 241 10.07 -24.81 2.71
N GLU A 242 9.92 -26.12 2.48
CA GLU A 242 9.22 -27.02 3.41
C GLU A 242 9.93 -27.18 4.75
N GLU A 243 11.27 -27.24 4.74
CA GLU A 243 12.11 -27.43 5.93
C GLU A 243 12.11 -26.19 6.82
N LYS A 244 12.29 -25.00 6.22
CA LYS A 244 12.28 -23.72 6.94
C LYS A 244 10.87 -23.23 7.26
N GLY A 245 9.84 -23.79 6.62
CA GLY A 245 8.44 -23.39 6.83
C GLY A 245 8.14 -21.94 6.44
N ALA A 246 8.81 -21.43 5.40
CA ALA A 246 8.77 -20.04 4.98
C ALA A 246 8.92 -19.90 3.46
N TYR A 247 8.52 -18.74 2.93
CA TYR A 247 8.73 -18.38 1.53
C TYR A 247 10.02 -17.60 1.34
N PHE A 248 10.77 -17.94 0.29
CA PHE A 248 12.01 -17.31 -0.11
C PHE A 248 11.93 -16.94 -1.59
N ALA A 249 12.67 -15.90 -1.99
CA ALA A 249 12.80 -15.59 -3.40
C ALA A 249 13.49 -16.73 -4.15
N TYR A 250 13.21 -16.86 -5.44
CA TYR A 250 13.83 -17.87 -6.29
C TYR A 250 14.91 -17.25 -7.18
N LEU A 251 16.10 -17.85 -7.15
CA LEU A 251 17.22 -17.51 -8.03
C LEU A 251 17.05 -18.35 -9.30
N ILE A 252 16.47 -17.74 -10.34
CA ILE A 252 16.01 -18.43 -11.56
C ILE A 252 17.17 -19.14 -12.26
N ASN A 253 18.29 -18.43 -12.46
CA ASN A 253 19.48 -18.98 -13.13
C ASN A 253 20.11 -20.14 -12.35
N GLU A 254 20.08 -20.07 -11.02
CA GLU A 254 20.67 -21.07 -10.14
C GLU A 254 19.71 -22.22 -9.82
N LYS A 255 18.44 -22.09 -10.24
CA LYS A 255 17.36 -23.04 -10.00
C LYS A 255 17.19 -23.43 -8.52
N LYS A 256 17.37 -22.45 -7.62
CA LYS A 256 17.29 -22.67 -6.17
C LYS A 256 16.63 -21.50 -5.46
N LEU A 257 16.11 -21.76 -4.27
CA LEU A 257 15.67 -20.71 -3.35
C LEU A 257 16.86 -19.89 -2.85
N SER A 258 16.65 -18.60 -2.65
CA SER A 258 17.57 -17.76 -1.87
C SER A 258 17.61 -18.21 -0.42
N ASP A 259 18.66 -17.82 0.29
CA ASP A 259 18.84 -18.09 1.71
C ASP A 259 18.33 -16.96 2.62
N ARG A 260 17.87 -15.85 2.03
CA ARG A 260 17.46 -14.62 2.72
C ARG A 260 16.00 -14.67 3.21
N LEU A 261 15.80 -14.62 4.52
CA LEU A 261 14.47 -14.63 5.14
C LEU A 261 13.94 -13.20 5.34
N MET A 262 13.26 -12.69 4.31
CA MET A 262 12.61 -11.37 4.32
C MET A 262 11.19 -11.45 4.92
N ALA A 263 10.67 -10.33 5.44
CA ALA A 263 9.29 -10.23 5.92
C ALA A 263 8.25 -10.47 4.81
N SER A 264 8.63 -10.34 3.53
CA SER A 264 7.80 -10.75 2.40
C SER A 264 7.39 -12.22 2.44
N THR A 265 8.04 -13.06 3.27
CA THR A 265 7.62 -14.44 3.54
C THR A 265 6.15 -14.55 3.99
N PHE A 266 5.62 -13.50 4.64
CA PHE A 266 4.24 -13.46 5.12
C PHE A 266 3.23 -12.99 4.06
N PHE A 267 3.69 -12.47 2.92
CA PHE A 267 2.81 -11.90 1.90
C PHE A 267 1.87 -12.93 1.26
N PRO A 268 2.28 -14.21 1.07
CA PRO A 268 1.37 -15.26 0.63
C PRO A 268 0.18 -15.55 1.58
N LEU A 269 0.09 -14.93 2.77
CA LEU A 269 -1.15 -14.92 3.54
C LEU A 269 -2.27 -14.16 2.78
N ARG A 270 -1.92 -13.13 2.00
CA ARG A 270 -2.84 -12.43 1.10
C ARG A 270 -3.51 -13.40 0.13
N MET A 271 -4.79 -13.17 -0.11
CA MET A 271 -5.65 -13.96 -1.00
C MET A 271 -5.60 -15.46 -0.73
N ASN A 272 -5.26 -15.84 0.52
CA ASN A 272 -5.04 -17.21 0.93
C ASN A 272 -4.09 -17.97 -0.01
N ILE A 273 -3.05 -17.31 -0.53
CA ILE A 273 -2.08 -17.94 -1.46
C ILE A 273 -1.41 -19.14 -0.79
N ALA A 274 -0.95 -18.99 0.45
CA ALA A 274 -0.24 -20.03 1.18
C ALA A 274 -1.10 -21.26 1.52
N GLY A 275 -2.42 -21.11 1.58
CA GLY A 275 -3.30 -22.13 2.14
C GLY A 275 -3.10 -22.31 3.65
N LYS A 276 -3.98 -23.11 4.27
CA LYS A 276 -4.08 -23.20 5.73
C LYS A 276 -2.81 -23.74 6.41
N ASP A 277 -2.30 -24.88 5.96
CA ASP A 277 -1.19 -25.57 6.64
C ASP A 277 0.11 -24.74 6.64
N ARG A 278 0.38 -24.02 5.54
CA ARG A 278 1.54 -23.12 5.44
C ARG A 278 1.29 -21.82 6.18
N ALA A 279 0.06 -21.29 6.17
CA ALA A 279 -0.31 -20.16 6.99
C ALA A 279 -0.02 -20.44 8.47
N GLU A 280 -0.39 -21.61 9.00
CA GLU A 280 -0.08 -21.97 10.40
C GLU A 280 1.43 -21.96 10.71
N LYS A 281 2.29 -22.38 9.77
CA LYS A 281 3.75 -22.29 9.91
C LYS A 281 4.22 -20.84 9.90
N LEU A 282 3.71 -20.04 8.98
CA LEU A 282 4.00 -18.61 8.89
C LEU A 282 3.56 -17.85 10.14
N ILE A 283 2.39 -18.15 10.71
CA ILE A 283 1.91 -17.52 11.95
C ILE A 283 2.81 -17.85 13.15
N ARG A 284 3.37 -19.07 13.22
CA ARG A 284 4.36 -19.39 14.24
C ARG A 284 5.64 -18.58 14.07
N LEU A 285 6.14 -18.46 12.84
CA LEU A 285 7.33 -17.66 12.52
C LEU A 285 7.11 -16.16 12.75
N LEU A 286 5.93 -15.65 12.40
CA LEU A 286 5.55 -14.24 12.57
C LEU A 286 5.64 -13.82 14.03
N LYS A 287 5.18 -14.68 14.95
CA LYS A 287 5.19 -14.45 16.40
C LYS A 287 6.53 -14.78 17.06
N ASP A 288 7.51 -15.26 16.31
CA ASP A 288 8.84 -15.48 16.84
C ASP A 288 9.58 -14.15 16.95
N HIS A 289 9.67 -13.64 18.18
CA HIS A 289 10.35 -12.38 18.47
C HIS A 289 11.80 -12.39 17.98
N GLU A 290 12.51 -13.53 18.01
CA GLU A 290 13.90 -13.62 17.57
C GLU A 290 14.03 -13.45 16.05
N HIS A 291 12.95 -13.63 15.29
CA HIS A 291 12.93 -13.37 13.85
C HIS A 291 12.39 -11.98 13.51
N PHE A 292 11.15 -11.65 13.88
CA PHE A 292 10.45 -10.47 13.33
C PHE A 292 9.90 -9.50 14.37
N ASN A 293 10.54 -9.44 15.55
CA ASN A 293 10.32 -8.36 16.53
C ASN A 293 8.90 -8.29 17.12
N TRP A 294 8.10 -9.35 16.98
CA TRP A 294 6.66 -9.35 17.30
C TRP A 294 6.35 -8.76 18.68
N ASP A 295 7.09 -9.12 19.72
CA ASP A 295 6.78 -8.72 21.11
C ASP A 295 7.13 -7.26 21.49
N THR A 296 7.74 -6.46 20.60
CA THR A 296 8.19 -5.09 20.94
C THR A 296 7.53 -4.03 20.08
N ILE A 297 7.96 -3.88 18.84
CA ILE A 297 7.40 -2.95 17.86
C ILE A 297 7.06 -3.74 16.58
N PRO A 298 6.53 -3.12 15.51
CA PRO A 298 6.18 -3.86 14.29
C PRO A 298 7.36 -4.56 13.62
N LEU A 299 7.05 -5.29 12.54
CA LEU A 299 7.96 -6.22 11.91
C LEU A 299 9.20 -5.52 11.35
N THR A 300 10.36 -6.11 11.62
CA THR A 300 11.57 -5.84 10.85
C THR A 300 11.37 -6.30 9.41
N SER A 301 11.94 -5.58 8.43
CA SER A 301 11.83 -5.96 7.02
C SER A 301 12.53 -7.28 6.67
N VAL A 302 13.50 -7.69 7.48
CA VAL A 302 14.24 -8.95 7.38
C VAL A 302 14.31 -9.60 8.75
N SER A 303 14.38 -10.93 8.79
CA SER A 303 14.62 -11.68 10.03
C SER A 303 15.88 -11.19 10.74
N LYS A 304 15.82 -10.94 12.06
CA LYS A 304 16.98 -10.53 12.86
C LYS A 304 18.13 -11.54 12.87
N GLN A 305 17.84 -12.80 12.54
CA GLN A 305 18.83 -13.86 12.40
C GLN A 305 19.45 -13.97 10.99
N ASP A 306 19.00 -13.16 10.04
CA ASP A 306 19.57 -13.18 8.69
C ASP A 306 20.92 -12.46 8.63
N SER A 307 21.82 -12.97 7.80
CA SER A 307 23.14 -12.37 7.56
C SER A 307 23.11 -10.93 7.03
N ILE A 308 22.04 -10.53 6.35
CA ILE A 308 21.89 -9.17 5.82
C ILE A 308 21.23 -8.21 6.82
N PHE A 309 20.81 -8.70 8.00
CA PHE A 309 20.09 -7.87 8.96
C PHE A 309 20.95 -6.67 9.37
N THR A 310 20.46 -5.46 9.09
CA THR A 310 21.12 -4.22 9.48
C THR A 310 20.09 -3.15 9.82
N VAL A 311 20.44 -2.30 10.80
CA VAL A 311 19.63 -1.15 11.18
C VAL A 311 20.32 0.11 10.67
N THR A 312 19.67 0.77 9.73
CA THR A 312 20.11 2.07 9.21
C THR A 312 19.54 3.19 10.08
N THR A 313 20.37 4.19 10.33
CA THR A 313 20.00 5.47 10.93
C THR A 313 20.48 6.63 10.05
N GLY A 314 19.76 7.75 10.06
CA GLY A 314 20.02 8.90 9.20
C GLY A 314 19.36 8.74 7.84
N GLU A 315 20.04 9.20 6.78
CA GLU A 315 19.53 9.16 5.40
C GLU A 315 19.32 7.72 4.88
N TYR A 316 18.52 7.59 3.83
CA TYR A 316 18.31 6.33 3.10
C TYR A 316 19.62 5.81 2.47
N GLN A 317 19.87 4.50 2.60
CA GLN A 317 21.11 3.82 2.21
C GLN A 317 20.86 2.61 1.30
N GLY A 318 19.82 2.67 0.47
CA GLY A 318 19.48 1.59 -0.46
C GLY A 318 19.14 0.29 0.28
N ASN A 319 19.70 -0.84 -0.17
CA ASN A 319 19.41 -2.16 0.40
C ASN A 319 19.61 -2.25 1.92
N ALA A 320 20.54 -1.49 2.50
CA ALA A 320 20.75 -1.49 3.94
C ALA A 320 19.50 -1.02 4.70
N SER A 321 18.87 0.07 4.26
CA SER A 321 17.63 0.58 4.86
C SER A 321 16.48 -0.43 4.78
N TRP A 322 16.43 -1.22 3.71
CA TRP A 322 15.44 -2.29 3.53
C TRP A 322 15.76 -3.60 4.26
N SER A 323 16.88 -3.69 4.98
CA SER A 323 17.36 -4.96 5.54
C SER A 323 17.27 -5.05 7.06
N GLY A 324 16.39 -4.30 7.71
CA GLY A 324 16.11 -4.48 9.14
C GLY A 324 15.23 -3.41 9.76
N ASN A 325 15.19 -2.21 9.18
CA ASN A 325 14.25 -1.17 9.61
C ASN A 325 12.78 -1.59 9.39
N VAL A 326 11.89 -0.89 10.09
CA VAL A 326 10.44 -1.09 9.99
C VAL A 326 9.88 -0.11 8.96
N TRP A 327 9.07 -0.65 8.05
CA TRP A 327 8.42 0.10 6.97
C TRP A 327 6.92 -0.11 7.05
N THR A 328 6.11 0.96 6.99
CA THR A 328 4.64 0.87 6.97
C THR A 328 4.16 -0.04 5.85
N LEU A 329 4.80 0.03 4.69
CA LEU A 329 4.46 -0.73 3.49
C LEU A 329 4.55 -2.25 3.66
N ILE A 330 5.51 -2.73 4.45
CA ILE A 330 5.64 -4.17 4.76
C ILE A 330 4.54 -4.57 5.75
N ASN A 331 4.36 -3.81 6.82
CA ASN A 331 3.36 -4.13 7.85
C ASN A 331 1.94 -4.12 7.30
N GLU A 332 1.59 -3.12 6.48
CA GLU A 332 0.28 -3.00 5.83
C GLU A 332 -0.07 -4.27 5.04
N MET A 333 0.86 -4.77 4.24
CA MET A 333 0.68 -6.00 3.48
C MET A 333 0.49 -7.24 4.34
N VAL A 334 1.23 -7.35 5.45
CA VAL A 334 1.06 -8.46 6.39
C VAL A 334 -0.26 -8.35 7.16
N VAL A 335 -0.67 -7.14 7.56
CA VAL A 335 -1.97 -6.90 8.21
C VAL A 335 -3.11 -7.38 7.31
N ARG A 336 -3.12 -6.98 6.02
CA ARG A 336 -4.14 -7.45 5.07
C ARG A 336 -4.07 -8.96 4.84
N GLY A 337 -2.86 -9.54 4.82
CA GLY A 337 -2.68 -10.98 4.67
C GLY A 337 -3.26 -11.77 5.84
N LEU A 338 -3.08 -11.27 7.06
CA LEU A 338 -3.65 -11.86 8.27
C LEU A 338 -5.18 -11.81 8.26
N PHE A 339 -5.79 -10.71 7.79
CA PHE A 339 -7.24 -10.67 7.59
C PHE A 339 -7.72 -11.70 6.57
N ASP A 340 -7.04 -11.83 5.44
CA ASP A 340 -7.44 -12.78 4.39
C ASP A 340 -7.42 -14.23 4.88
N CYS A 341 -6.45 -14.60 5.75
CA CYS A 341 -6.37 -15.96 6.31
C CYS A 341 -7.20 -16.15 7.59
N GLY A 342 -7.94 -15.13 8.04
CA GLY A 342 -8.84 -15.21 9.20
C GLY A 342 -8.19 -14.94 10.55
N GLU A 343 -6.91 -14.56 10.59
CA GLU A 343 -6.15 -14.24 11.81
C GLU A 343 -6.40 -12.80 12.28
N VAL A 344 -7.67 -12.46 12.54
CA VAL A 344 -8.15 -11.10 12.88
C VAL A 344 -7.44 -10.50 14.10
N ASP A 345 -7.24 -11.29 15.16
CA ASP A 345 -6.55 -10.85 16.38
C ASP A 345 -5.11 -10.43 16.09
N LEU A 346 -4.39 -11.19 15.26
CA LEU A 346 -3.01 -10.87 14.91
C LEU A 346 -2.93 -9.69 13.94
N ALA A 347 -3.88 -9.60 13.00
CA ALA A 347 -3.98 -8.49 12.06
C ALA A 347 -4.16 -7.16 12.80
N THR A 348 -5.09 -7.13 13.76
CA THR A 348 -5.37 -5.93 14.59
C THR A 348 -4.22 -5.60 15.53
N GLU A 349 -3.52 -6.59 16.08
CA GLU A 349 -2.33 -6.37 16.91
C GLU A 349 -1.18 -5.73 16.11
N LEU A 350 -0.86 -6.26 14.92
CA LEU A 350 0.19 -5.67 14.07
C LEU A 350 -0.22 -4.29 13.55
N CYS A 351 -1.47 -4.12 13.14
CA CYS A 351 -2.02 -2.83 12.72
C CYS A 351 -1.85 -1.78 13.83
N PHE A 352 -2.25 -2.12 15.06
CA PHE A 352 -2.17 -1.22 16.21
C PHE A 352 -0.73 -0.87 16.57
N LYS A 353 0.19 -1.85 16.60
CA LYS A 353 1.62 -1.58 16.81
C LYS A 353 2.18 -0.64 15.73
N THR A 354 1.74 -0.82 14.48
CA THR A 354 2.18 0.01 13.35
C THR A 354 1.66 1.44 13.49
N ILE A 355 0.38 1.63 13.82
CA ILE A 355 -0.15 2.96 14.09
C ILE A 355 0.62 3.61 15.25
N CYS A 356 0.81 2.92 16.37
CA CYS A 356 1.48 3.50 17.53
C CYS A 356 2.94 3.92 17.27
N ILE A 357 3.71 3.17 16.46
CA ILE A 357 5.10 3.54 16.16
C ILE A 357 5.21 4.73 15.20
N PHE A 358 4.17 4.94 14.36
CA PHE A 358 4.08 6.02 13.40
C PHE A 358 3.19 7.21 13.89
N ASN A 359 2.70 7.18 15.14
CA ASN A 359 2.04 8.34 15.76
C ASN A 359 3.01 9.54 15.79
N HIS A 360 2.58 10.67 15.24
CA HIS A 360 3.40 11.88 15.06
C HIS A 360 4.77 11.60 14.42
N ASN A 361 4.87 10.56 13.60
CA ASN A 361 6.12 10.12 13.00
C ASN A 361 5.83 9.65 11.57
N SER A 362 5.99 10.55 10.60
CA SER A 362 5.78 10.25 9.17
C SER A 362 7.12 9.97 8.48
N ALA A 363 8.07 9.32 9.18
CA ALA A 363 9.37 8.99 8.61
C ALA A 363 9.27 7.90 7.53
N GLU A 364 10.22 7.90 6.60
CA GLU A 364 10.33 6.92 5.52
C GLU A 364 10.46 5.49 6.08
N PHE A 365 11.29 5.33 7.12
CA PHE A 365 11.44 4.10 7.89
C PHE A 365 11.79 4.41 9.35
N VAL A 366 11.53 3.45 10.24
CA VAL A 366 11.85 3.59 11.68
C VAL A 366 12.84 2.53 12.15
N ASN A 367 13.61 2.89 13.17
CA ASN A 367 14.52 1.96 13.85
C ASN A 367 13.70 0.87 14.57
N PRO A 368 14.03 -0.42 14.37
CA PRO A 368 13.25 -1.54 14.89
C PRO A 368 13.36 -1.76 16.42
N PHE A 369 14.16 -0.96 17.13
CA PHE A 369 14.38 -1.13 18.57
C PHE A 369 13.85 0.03 19.40
N ASP A 370 13.99 1.27 18.91
CA ASP A 370 13.59 2.47 19.66
C ASP A 370 12.47 3.28 18.98
N GLY A 371 12.07 2.92 17.77
CA GLY A 371 11.00 3.61 17.04
C GLY A 371 11.40 4.97 16.46
N SER A 372 12.67 5.38 16.55
CA SER A 372 13.12 6.65 15.97
C SER A 372 12.95 6.65 14.45
N GLY A 373 12.40 7.75 13.92
CA GLY A 373 12.22 7.96 12.49
C GLY A 373 13.52 8.36 11.78
N HIS A 374 13.77 7.76 10.61
CA HIS A 374 14.95 7.96 9.77
C HIS A 374 14.53 8.07 8.29
N GLY A 375 15.49 8.38 7.42
CA GLY A 375 15.21 8.81 6.05
C GLY A 375 14.50 10.17 6.06
N VAL A 376 13.57 10.35 5.14
CA VAL A 376 12.76 11.57 5.09
C VAL A 376 11.67 11.56 6.18
N ILE A 377 11.63 12.57 7.05
CA ILE A 377 10.77 12.63 8.26
C ILE A 377 9.30 13.03 7.99
N ARG A 378 9.01 13.54 6.79
CA ARG A 378 7.65 13.86 6.33
C ARG A 378 7.43 13.21 4.98
N TYR A 379 7.24 11.90 5.03
CA TYR A 379 7.13 11.02 3.88
C TYR A 379 5.68 10.71 3.53
N ALA A 380 5.34 10.89 2.26
CA ALA A 380 3.96 10.84 1.80
C ALA A 380 3.33 9.45 1.93
N TRP A 381 4.05 8.35 1.64
CA TRP A 381 3.43 7.02 1.83
C TRP A 381 3.14 6.76 3.29
N THR A 382 3.97 7.26 4.21
CA THR A 382 3.91 6.86 5.63
C THR A 382 2.69 7.48 6.24
N ALA A 383 2.53 8.78 5.97
CA ALA A 383 1.35 9.52 6.34
C ALA A 383 0.07 8.92 5.72
N SER A 384 0.10 8.52 4.45
CA SER A 384 -1.09 7.92 3.81
C SER A 384 -1.46 6.57 4.41
N GLN A 385 -0.49 5.67 4.58
CA GLN A 385 -0.74 4.34 5.13
C GLN A 385 -1.15 4.41 6.61
N TYR A 386 -0.66 5.40 7.35
CA TYR A 386 -1.15 5.68 8.69
C TYR A 386 -2.65 6.01 8.72
N LEU A 387 -3.11 6.92 7.84
CA LEU A 387 -4.53 7.24 7.69
C LEU A 387 -5.35 6.03 7.22
N GLU A 388 -4.84 5.30 6.23
CA GLU A 388 -5.45 4.10 5.67
C GLU A 388 -5.71 3.04 6.75
N LEU A 389 -4.71 2.72 7.58
CA LEU A 389 -4.84 1.73 8.64
C LEU A 389 -5.87 2.16 9.71
N ILE A 390 -5.91 3.44 10.06
CA ILE A 390 -6.90 3.95 11.02
C ILE A 390 -8.31 3.82 10.44
N VAL A 391 -8.53 4.35 9.24
CA VAL A 391 -9.87 4.44 8.65
C VAL A 391 -10.37 3.07 8.19
N GLU A 392 -9.57 2.32 7.43
CA GLU A 392 -10.02 1.08 6.80
C GLU A 392 -9.95 -0.14 7.73
N ILE A 393 -9.11 -0.12 8.76
CA ILE A 393 -8.93 -1.28 9.67
C ILE A 393 -9.55 -1.01 11.04
N ILE A 394 -9.11 0.04 11.75
CA ILE A 394 -9.60 0.30 13.11
C ILE A 394 -11.08 0.65 13.07
N PHE A 395 -11.48 1.62 12.26
CA PHE A 395 -12.89 1.98 12.07
C PHE A 395 -13.60 1.13 11.00
N GLY A 396 -12.84 0.37 10.20
CA GLY A 396 -13.41 -0.62 9.28
C GLY A 396 -14.25 -0.01 8.16
N VAL A 397 -13.91 1.20 7.71
CA VAL A 397 -14.73 1.95 6.76
C VAL A 397 -14.36 1.57 5.33
N SER A 398 -15.38 1.26 4.52
CA SER A 398 -15.23 1.15 3.08
C SER A 398 -16.44 1.72 2.36
N TYR A 399 -16.25 2.21 1.13
CA TYR A 399 -17.31 2.79 0.31
C TYR A 399 -17.41 2.11 -1.05
N SER A 400 -18.63 2.00 -1.55
CA SER A 400 -18.95 1.51 -2.90
C SER A 400 -19.97 2.44 -3.53
N ALA A 401 -19.59 3.05 -4.66
CA ALA A 401 -20.42 4.01 -5.36
C ALA A 401 -21.60 3.35 -6.10
N ASP A 402 -21.44 2.11 -6.59
CA ASP A 402 -22.45 1.45 -7.43
C ASP A 402 -23.77 1.18 -6.70
N ASN A 403 -23.68 0.92 -5.41
CA ASN A 403 -24.83 0.70 -4.52
C ASN A 403 -24.95 1.77 -3.43
N LYS A 404 -24.18 2.87 -3.55
CA LYS A 404 -24.10 3.96 -2.56
C LYS A 404 -24.04 3.45 -1.13
N THR A 405 -23.17 2.48 -0.88
CA THR A 405 -23.10 1.80 0.42
C THR A 405 -21.78 2.10 1.13
N VAL A 406 -21.88 2.60 2.36
CA VAL A 406 -20.78 2.63 3.33
C VAL A 406 -20.88 1.39 4.19
N THR A 407 -19.80 0.62 4.26
CA THR A 407 -19.69 -0.49 5.20
C THR A 407 -18.80 -0.05 6.36
N VAL A 408 -19.25 -0.32 7.59
CA VAL A 408 -18.52 -0.08 8.83
C VAL A 408 -18.33 -1.43 9.52
N SER A 409 -17.11 -1.97 9.49
CA SER A 409 -16.74 -3.25 10.11
C SER A 409 -15.51 -3.11 11.00
N PRO A 410 -15.62 -2.44 12.17
CA PRO A 410 -14.46 -2.09 12.98
C PRO A 410 -13.71 -3.33 13.47
N LYS A 411 -12.37 -3.31 13.36
CA LYS A 411 -11.50 -4.38 13.87
C LYS A 411 -10.73 -3.84 15.07
N ILE A 412 -11.38 -3.87 16.23
CA ILE A 412 -10.90 -3.22 17.45
C ILE A 412 -9.77 -4.04 18.10
N PRO A 413 -8.55 -3.50 18.21
CA PRO A 413 -7.45 -4.18 18.91
C PRO A 413 -7.74 -4.29 20.41
N LYS A 414 -7.12 -5.27 21.07
CA LYS A 414 -7.35 -5.58 22.50
C LYS A 414 -7.19 -4.36 23.41
N GLN A 415 -6.27 -3.47 23.09
CA GLN A 415 -5.96 -2.24 23.81
C GLN A 415 -7.10 -1.21 23.75
N LEU A 416 -7.91 -1.22 22.69
CA LEU A 416 -9.03 -0.29 22.49
C LEU A 416 -10.40 -0.91 22.82
N LYS A 417 -10.46 -2.20 23.20
CA LYS A 417 -11.72 -2.95 23.36
C LYS A 417 -12.69 -2.33 24.38
N ASN A 418 -12.16 -1.67 25.41
CA ASN A 418 -12.96 -1.03 26.47
C ASN A 418 -12.98 0.50 26.38
N GLU A 419 -12.37 1.06 25.35
CA GLU A 419 -12.30 2.50 25.13
C GLU A 419 -13.53 2.97 24.35
N ARG A 420 -13.84 4.26 24.51
CA ARG A 420 -14.73 4.97 23.60
C ARG A 420 -13.88 5.63 22.54
N ILE A 421 -14.09 5.23 21.30
CA ILE A 421 -13.38 5.84 20.17
C ILE A 421 -14.38 6.38 19.15
N SER A 422 -14.03 7.49 18.51
CA SER A 422 -14.83 8.05 17.43
C SER A 422 -13.98 8.63 16.33
N ILE A 423 -14.53 8.61 15.12
CA ILE A 423 -14.04 9.36 13.97
C ILE A 423 -15.26 10.09 13.38
N THR A 424 -15.18 11.41 13.29
CA THR A 424 -16.29 12.26 12.83
C THR A 424 -15.84 13.14 11.68
N GLU A 425 -16.79 13.61 10.88
CA GLU A 425 -16.53 14.36 9.64
C GLU A 425 -15.61 13.58 8.67
N LEU A 426 -15.66 12.24 8.69
CA LEU A 426 -14.89 11.40 7.79
C LEU A 426 -15.48 11.49 6.38
N ALA A 427 -14.73 11.99 5.42
CA ALA A 427 -15.16 12.08 4.03
C ALA A 427 -15.36 10.68 3.43
N VAL A 428 -16.58 10.39 2.97
CA VAL A 428 -16.92 9.19 2.18
C VAL A 428 -16.85 9.51 0.69
N THR A 429 -17.40 10.67 0.32
CA THR A 429 -17.30 11.29 -1.00
C THR A 429 -17.02 12.77 -0.82
N ASN A 430 -16.88 13.54 -1.90
CA ASN A 430 -16.67 14.99 -1.82
C ASN A 430 -17.82 15.75 -1.14
N ASP A 431 -19.02 15.17 -1.09
CA ASP A 431 -20.21 15.82 -0.54
C ASP A 431 -20.81 15.08 0.67
N ILE A 432 -20.25 13.92 1.02
CA ILE A 432 -20.82 13.02 2.03
C ILE A 432 -19.77 12.72 3.10
N SER A 433 -20.10 12.98 4.36
CA SER A 433 -19.35 12.53 5.53
C SER A 433 -20.11 11.51 6.35
N ILE A 434 -19.36 10.74 7.15
CA ILE A 434 -19.89 9.83 8.15
C ILE A 434 -19.22 10.11 9.50
N ASP A 435 -20.03 10.05 10.56
CA ASP A 435 -19.56 10.01 11.94
C ASP A 435 -19.73 8.59 12.46
N ILE A 436 -18.70 8.07 13.12
CA ILE A 436 -18.68 6.74 13.69
C ILE A 436 -18.24 6.86 15.14
N ASN A 437 -19.05 6.34 16.04
CA ASN A 437 -18.77 6.24 17.47
C ASN A 437 -18.81 4.78 17.88
N ILE A 438 -17.78 4.32 18.58
CA ILE A 438 -17.64 2.95 19.05
C ILE A 438 -17.53 3.00 20.58
N ASP A 439 -18.54 2.46 21.26
CA ASP A 439 -18.61 2.40 22.73
C ASP A 439 -18.71 0.93 23.14
N HIS A 440 -17.65 0.39 23.75
CA HIS A 440 -17.59 -1.03 24.17
C HIS A 440 -17.93 -2.04 23.06
N GLY A 441 -17.53 -1.74 21.81
CA GLY A 441 -17.79 -2.55 20.63
C GLY A 441 -19.16 -2.32 19.97
N GLU A 442 -20.03 -1.50 20.55
CA GLU A 442 -21.26 -1.05 19.92
C GLU A 442 -20.95 0.10 18.94
N VAL A 443 -21.32 -0.07 17.67
CA VAL A 443 -21.13 0.94 16.63
C VAL A 443 -22.39 1.80 16.50
N ARG A 444 -22.24 3.11 16.64
CA ARG A 444 -23.26 4.13 16.32
C ARG A 444 -22.72 5.03 15.23
N TYR A 445 -23.59 5.48 14.33
CA TYR A 445 -23.18 6.32 13.23
C TYR A 445 -24.23 7.36 12.84
N SER A 446 -23.78 8.42 12.17
CA SER A 446 -24.60 9.36 11.41
C SER A 446 -23.95 9.60 10.05
N VAL A 447 -24.75 9.75 9.00
CA VAL A 447 -24.26 10.07 7.64
C VAL A 447 -24.88 11.40 7.21
N SER A 448 -24.14 12.23 6.49
CA SER A 448 -24.61 13.56 6.10
C SER A 448 -25.65 13.55 4.97
N ASP A 449 -25.85 12.40 4.32
CA ASP A 449 -26.80 12.19 3.23
C ASP A 449 -27.52 10.84 3.41
N ASP A 450 -28.82 10.88 3.71
CA ASP A 450 -29.68 9.71 3.92
C ASP A 450 -29.85 8.83 2.67
N SER A 451 -29.44 9.30 1.49
CA SER A 451 -29.42 8.48 0.27
C SER A 451 -28.31 7.43 0.26
N VAL A 452 -27.34 7.54 1.18
CA VAL A 452 -26.28 6.56 1.38
C VAL A 452 -26.73 5.50 2.37
N LYS A 453 -26.65 4.23 1.95
CA LYS A 453 -26.91 3.10 2.82
C LYS A 453 -25.69 2.86 3.70
N VAL A 454 -25.88 2.80 5.02
CA VAL A 454 -24.83 2.34 5.95
C VAL A 454 -25.11 0.89 6.36
N VAL A 455 -24.11 0.04 6.24
CA VAL A 455 -24.14 -1.35 6.69
C VAL A 455 -23.10 -1.51 7.80
N VAL A 456 -23.55 -1.89 8.99
CA VAL A 456 -22.66 -2.23 10.10
C VAL A 456 -22.51 -3.75 10.14
N GLU A 457 -21.27 -4.23 10.04
CA GLU A 457 -20.95 -5.65 10.15
C GLU A 457 -20.31 -5.91 11.52
N SER A 458 -20.97 -6.70 12.36
CA SER A 458 -20.39 -7.20 13.60
C SER A 458 -19.38 -8.32 13.30
N ASN A 459 -18.26 -8.32 14.02
CA ASN A 459 -17.27 -9.40 14.00
C ASN A 459 -17.85 -10.74 14.47
#